data_AF-A0A348XSA8-F1
#
_entry.id   AF-A0A348XSA8-F1
#
_cell.length_a   1.000
_cell.length_b   1.000
_cell.length_c   1.000
_cell.angle_alpha   90.00
_cell.angle_beta   90.00
_cell.angle_gamma   90.00
#
_symmetry.space_group_name_H-M   'P 1'
#
loop_
_entity.id
_entity.type
_entity.pdbx_description
1 polymer ?
#
loop_
_entity_poly.entity_id
_entity_poly.type
_entity_poly.pdbx_seq_one_letter_code
_entity_poly.pdbx_strand_id
1 'polypeptide(L)' 'MDRRTVTQRVAHYLQDNHISAEVIECHTGIPADRLTYESGVELEAAEFLELCRYLNVRPESFRRTECDDTDARCTT' A
#
# COMPACT_ATOMS: atom_id res chain seq x y z
N MET A 1 -2.82 10.16 17.00
CA MET A 1 -2.12 9.11 16.21
C MET A 1 -2.96 8.81 14.99
N ASP A 2 -2.60 9.37 13.85
CA ASP A 2 -3.30 9.13 12.59
C ASP A 2 -3.12 7.66 12.20
N ARG A 3 -4.17 6.86 12.42
CA ARG A 3 -4.25 5.48 11.96
C ARG A 3 -4.43 5.51 10.45
N ARG A 4 -3.35 5.77 9.71
CA ARG A 4 -3.39 5.73 8.25
C ARG A 4 -3.78 4.32 7.81
N THR A 5 -4.83 4.24 7.01
CA THR A 5 -5.30 2.98 6.43
C THR A 5 -4.26 2.46 5.43
N VAL A 6 -4.35 1.17 5.09
CA VAL A 6 -3.50 0.56 4.07
C VAL A 6 -3.68 1.30 2.73
N THR A 7 -4.91 1.70 2.39
CA THR A 7 -5.21 2.51 1.20
C THR A 7 -4.41 3.82 1.16
N GLN A 8 -4.34 4.57 2.27
CA GLN A 8 -3.56 5.82 2.30
C GLN A 8 -2.06 5.59 2.08
N ARG A 9 -1.50 4.47 2.56
CA ARG A 9 -0.10 4.13 2.29
C ARG A 9 0.14 3.75 0.85
N VAL A 10 -0.78 2.99 0.26
CA VAL A 10 -0.75 2.64 -1.16
C VAL A 10 -0.81 3.91 -2.01
N ALA A 11 -1.76 4.82 -1.75
CA ALA A 11 -1.87 6.09 -2.45
C ALA A 11 -0.59 6.93 -2.36
N HIS A 12 0.04 6.97 -1.19
CA HIS A 12 1.33 7.65 -1.02
C HIS A 12 2.46 6.98 -1.80
N TYR A 13 2.52 5.64 -1.80
CA TYR A 13 3.51 4.89 -2.55
C TYR A 13 3.39 5.14 -4.06
N LEU A 14 2.15 5.21 -4.56
CA LEU A 14 1.87 5.52 -5.97
C LEU A 14 2.36 6.91 -6.34
N GLN A 15 2.08 7.93 -5.52
CA GLN A 15 2.57 9.29 -5.75
C GLN A 15 4.11 9.38 -5.70
N ASP A 16 4.74 8.74 -4.72
CA ASP A 16 6.20 8.73 -4.55
C ASP A 16 6.90 8.10 -5.76
N ASN A 17 6.35 7.01 -6.29
CA ASN A 17 6.86 6.32 -7.47
C ASN A 17 6.38 6.93 -8.81
N HIS A 18 5.64 8.05 -8.80
CA HIS A 18 5.04 8.66 -10.00
C HIS A 18 4.17 7.69 -10.82
N ILE A 19 3.47 6.78 -10.15
CA ILE A 19 2.59 5.80 -10.79
C ILE A 19 1.19 6.40 -10.91
N SER A 20 0.73 6.60 -12.15
CA SER A 20 -0.62 7.09 -12.41
C SER A 20 -1.67 6.04 -12.06
N ALA A 21 -2.67 6.46 -11.27
CA ALA A 21 -3.80 5.60 -10.90
C ALA A 21 -4.57 5.08 -12.13
N GLU A 22 -4.63 5.84 -13.22
CA GLU A 22 -5.24 5.41 -14.49
C GLU A 22 -4.54 4.19 -15.12
N VAL A 23 -3.21 4.09 -14.99
CA VAL A 23 -2.45 2.95 -15.51
C VAL A 23 -2.77 1.70 -14.69
N ILE A 24 -2.86 1.86 -13.37
CA ILE A 24 -3.25 0.76 -12.49
C ILE A 24 -4.69 0.34 -12.74
N GLU A 25 -5.61 1.29 -12.93
CA GLU A 25 -7.00 0.99 -13.30
C GLU A 25 -7.06 0.15 -14.57
N CYS A 26 -6.29 0.50 -15.58
CA CYS A 26 -6.25 -0.25 -16.83
C CYS A 26 -5.74 -1.69 -16.65
N HIS A 27 -4.76 -1.90 -15.78
CA HIS A 27 -4.13 -3.21 -15.58
C HIS A 27 -4.81 -4.11 -14.53
N THR A 28 -5.35 -3.51 -13.48
CA THR A 28 -5.94 -4.23 -12.33
C THR A 28 -7.46 -4.17 -12.30
N GLY A 29 -8.06 -3.26 -13.06
CA GLY A 29 -9.50 -2.99 -13.02
C GLY A 29 -9.96 -2.21 -11.78
N ILE A 30 -9.03 -1.78 -10.91
CA ILE A 30 -9.34 -1.03 -9.70
C ILE A 30 -9.56 0.44 -10.07
N PRO A 31 -10.71 1.04 -9.74
CA PRO A 31 -10.99 2.41 -10.12
C PRO A 31 -9.96 3.38 -9.52
N ALA A 32 -9.43 4.27 -10.35
CA ALA A 32 -8.40 5.24 -9.98
C ALA A 32 -8.82 6.11 -8.80
N ASP A 33 -10.12 6.38 -8.68
CA ASP A 33 -10.71 7.11 -7.56
C ASP A 33 -10.31 6.49 -6.21
N ARG A 34 -10.39 5.15 -6.06
CA ARG A 34 -10.01 4.43 -4.83
C ARG A 34 -8.52 4.47 -4.52
N LEU A 35 -7.70 4.71 -5.54
CA LEU A 35 -6.26 4.81 -5.42
C LEU A 35 -5.81 6.23 -5.07
N THR A 36 -6.74 7.19 -5.03
CA THR A 36 -6.46 8.55 -4.56
C THR A 36 -6.51 8.63 -3.03
N TYR A 37 -5.67 9.48 -2.47
CA TYR A 37 -5.64 9.75 -1.03
C TYR A 37 -6.96 10.34 -0.50
N GLU A 38 -7.74 10.98 -1.37
CA GLU A 38 -8.94 11.75 -1.03
C GLU A 38 -10.22 10.93 -1.01
N SER A 39 -10.24 9.76 -1.67
CA SER A 39 -11.46 8.92 -1.76
C SER A 39 -11.89 8.38 -0.40
N GLY A 40 -10.94 8.11 0.51
CA GLY A 40 -11.23 7.63 1.87
C GLY A 40 -11.88 6.23 1.92
N VAL A 41 -12.06 5.59 0.76
CA VAL A 41 -12.61 4.25 0.59
C VAL A 41 -11.53 3.20 0.91
N GLU A 42 -11.90 2.16 1.66
CA GLU A 42 -11.01 1.02 1.91
C GLU A 42 -11.00 0.10 0.69
N LEU A 43 -9.79 -0.27 0.22
CA LEU A 43 -9.62 -1.26 -0.85
C LEU A 43 -10.07 -2.63 -0.34
N GLU A 44 -10.77 -3.38 -1.18
CA GLU A 44 -11.07 -4.78 -0.86
C GLU A 44 -9.78 -5.61 -0.83
N ALA A 45 -9.79 -6.70 -0.06
CA ALA A 45 -8.62 -7.57 0.07
C ALA A 45 -8.15 -8.12 -1.29
N ALA A 46 -9.09 -8.43 -2.19
CA ALA A 46 -8.77 -8.88 -3.54
C ALA A 46 -8.10 -7.78 -4.39
N GLU A 47 -8.67 -6.58 -4.40
CA GLU A 47 -8.12 -5.41 -5.10
C GLU A 47 -6.70 -5.10 -4.59
N PHE A 48 -6.52 -5.10 -3.27
CA PHE A 48 -5.23 -4.83 -2.65
C PHE A 48 -4.17 -5.89 -3.04
N LEU A 49 -4.53 -7.17 -3.06
CA LEU A 49 -3.60 -8.23 -3.45
C LEU A 49 -3.23 -8.16 -4.94
N GLU A 50 -4.20 -7.88 -5.82
CA GLU A 50 -3.96 -7.70 -7.25
C GLU A 50 -3.03 -6.51 -7.50
N LEU A 51 -3.27 -5.40 -6.79
CA LEU A 51 -2.43 -4.21 -6.85
C LEU A 51 -1.01 -4.49 -6.33
N CYS A 52 -0.87 -5.19 -5.21
CA CYS A 52 0.43 -5.60 -4.69
C CYS A 52 1.19 -6.48 -5.71
N ARG A 53 0.48 -7.41 -6.35
CA ARG A 53 1.03 -8.28 -7.38
C ARG A 53 1.49 -7.48 -8.61
N TYR A 54 0.68 -6.53 -9.08
CA TYR A 54 1.01 -5.66 -10.21
C TYR A 54 2.24 -4.80 -9.93
N LEU A 55 2.29 -4.18 -8.75
CA LEU A 55 3.41 -3.36 -8.30
C LEU A 55 4.65 -4.18 -7.91
N ASN A 56 4.56 -5.51 -7.91
CA ASN A 56 5.59 -6.43 -7.43
C ASN A 56 6.05 -6.13 -5.98
N VAL A 57 5.13 -5.63 -5.16
CA VAL A 57 5.38 -5.30 -3.76
C VAL A 57 4.70 -6.33 -2.86
N ARG A 58 5.29 -6.58 -1.69
CA ARG A 58 4.67 -7.47 -0.72
C ARG A 58 3.61 -6.70 0.08
N PRO A 59 2.40 -7.27 0.27
CA PRO A 59 1.36 -6.65 1.10
C PRO A 59 1.83 -6.41 2.54
N GLU A 60 2.75 -7.24 3.02
CA GLU A 60 3.42 -7.11 4.33
C GLU A 60 4.16 -5.78 4.49
N SER A 61 4.66 -5.19 3.40
CA SER A 61 5.37 -3.90 3.43
C SER A 61 4.44 -2.73 3.77
N PHE A 62 3.15 -2.86 3.49
CA PHE A 62 2.13 -1.88 3.88
C PHE A 62 1.57 -2.17 5.27
N ARG A 63 1.68 -3.42 5.74
CA ARG A 63 1.30 -3.82 7.09
C ARG A 63 2.26 -3.17 8.06
N ARG A 64 1.73 -2.38 9.00
CA ARG A 64 2.51 -1.81 10.09
C ARG A 64 3.11 -2.98 10.87
N THR A 65 4.41 -3.22 10.75
CA THR A 65 5.14 -3.97 11.76
C THR A 65 5.06 -3.15 13.04
N GLU A 66 4.15 -3.49 13.95
CA GLU A 66 4.56 -3.49 15.35
C GLU A 66 5.59 -4.60 15.46
N CYS A 67 6.84 -4.31 15.09
CA CYS A 67 8.07 -5.06 15.35
C CYS A 67 9.17 -4.43 14.49
N ASP A 68 9.84 -3.41 15.03
CA ASP A 68 11.30 -3.35 14.95
C ASP A 68 11.80 -2.67 16.24
N ASP A 69 11.72 -3.44 17.33
CA ASP A 69 12.74 -3.40 18.37
C ASP A 69 13.06 -4.87 18.67
N THR A 70 13.64 -5.53 17.68
CA THR A 70 14.45 -6.73 17.93
C THR A 70 15.76 -6.53 17.19
N ASP A 71 16.39 -5.38 17.44
CA ASP A 71 17.80 -5.19 17.15
C ASP A 71 18.60 -6.13 18.05
N ALA A 72 19.36 -6.97 17.36
CA ALA A 72 20.32 -7.87 17.92
C ALA A 72 21.26 -7.18 18.92
N ARG A 73 21.26 -7.65 20.17
CA ARG A 73 22.51 -7.73 20.94
C ARG A 73 22.71 -9.13 21.51
N CYS A 74 23.12 -10.04 20.63
CA CYS A 74 24.11 -11.04 21.02
C CYS A 74 25.50 -10.39 20.98
N THR A 75 26.32 -10.73 21.97
CA THR A 75 27.78 -10.48 22.12
C THR A 75 28.16 -9.36 23.09
N THR A 76 28.36 -9.74 24.35
CA THR A 76 29.61 -9.54 25.11
C THR A 76 29.68 -10.59 26.20
#